data_AF-A0A7J5WXK0-F1
#
_entry.id   AF-A0A7J5WXK0-F1
#
_cell.length_a   1.000
_cell.length_b   1.000
_cell.length_c   1.000
_cell.angle_alpha   90.00
_cell.angle_beta   90.00
_cell.angle_gamma   90.00
#
_symmetry.space_group_name_H-M   'P 1'
#
loop_
_entity.id
_entity.type
_entity.pdbx_description
1 polymer ?
#
loop_
_entity_poly.entity_id
_entity_poly.type
_entity_poly.pdbx_seq_one_letter_code
_entity_poly.pdbx_strand_id
1 'polypeptide(L)'
;MTTPQQPQKISPARRRTLAVFTIVVTVVAVCSVAFTRTDSGSDNGICAAFQNSFGLYPGAAVTIRGIQIGTVESVTPRGTQVQVDMTIDDRTLGRDVGAAIVNSSILTDRRVELVNTEVPDGGTEFDGTCIPESRTAEPTSVPDALNSFSPGSSRTSPRPTSRAASHSRRCSRAPTVRWADSDRRSTGSCVNSAT
;
A
#
# COMPACT_ATOMS: atom_id res chain seq x y z
N MET A 1 6.86 -10.06 -70.09
CA MET A 1 7.84 -10.69 -69.19
C MET A 1 7.54 -10.20 -67.79
N THR A 2 6.64 -10.86 -67.09
CA THR A 2 6.30 -10.53 -65.70
C THR A 2 5.85 -11.81 -65.03
N THR A 3 6.69 -12.38 -64.17
CA THR A 3 6.31 -13.55 -63.36
C THR A 3 5.44 -13.06 -62.21
N PRO A 4 4.21 -13.59 -62.01
CA PRO A 4 3.41 -13.22 -60.85
C PRO A 4 4.02 -13.82 -59.58
N GLN A 5 4.28 -12.95 -58.60
CA GLN A 5 4.78 -13.31 -57.28
C GLN A 5 3.66 -14.02 -56.50
N GLN A 6 3.71 -15.35 -56.41
CA GLN A 6 2.73 -16.13 -55.65
C GLN A 6 2.75 -15.74 -54.17
N PRO A 7 1.58 -15.56 -53.53
CA PRO A 7 1.48 -15.22 -52.13
C PRO A 7 1.96 -16.41 -51.29
N GLN A 8 3.06 -16.21 -50.57
CA GLN A 8 3.66 -17.22 -49.69
C GLN A 8 2.65 -17.61 -48.60
N LYS A 9 2.08 -18.81 -48.74
CA LYS A 9 1.13 -19.40 -47.79
C LYS A 9 1.87 -19.72 -46.49
N ILE A 10 1.75 -18.85 -45.49
CA ILE A 10 2.37 -19.05 -44.17
C ILE A 10 1.74 -20.29 -43.54
N SER A 11 2.53 -21.37 -43.39
CA SER A 11 2.05 -22.62 -42.81
C SER A 11 1.61 -22.41 -41.35
N PRO A 12 0.59 -23.15 -40.87
CA PRO A 12 0.06 -22.98 -39.52
C PRO A 12 1.11 -23.27 -38.44
N ALA A 13 2.09 -24.13 -38.75
CA ALA A 13 3.24 -24.41 -37.89
C ALA A 13 4.14 -23.17 -37.71
N ARG A 14 4.41 -22.42 -38.79
CA ARG A 14 5.23 -21.19 -38.75
C ARG A 14 4.49 -20.04 -38.04
N ARG A 15 3.17 -20.01 -38.15
CA ARG A 15 2.32 -19.03 -37.44
C ARG A 15 2.27 -19.31 -35.93
N ARG A 16 2.26 -20.59 -35.52
CA ARG A 16 2.34 -20.99 -34.11
C ARG A 16 3.69 -20.67 -33.49
N THR A 17 4.80 -20.96 -34.18
CA THR A 17 6.13 -20.60 -33.66
C THR A 17 6.33 -19.09 -33.55
N LEU A 18 5.85 -18.31 -34.52
CA LEU A 18 5.86 -16.84 -34.44
C LEU A 18 5.03 -16.30 -33.27
N ALA A 19 3.86 -16.89 -33.01
CA ALA A 19 3.00 -16.51 -31.89
C ALA A 19 3.63 -16.84 -30.53
N VAL A 20 4.23 -18.03 -30.38
CA VAL A 20 4.92 -18.41 -29.14
C VAL A 20 6.14 -17.52 -28.91
N PHE A 21 6.91 -17.25 -29.96
CA PHE A 21 8.08 -16.37 -29.85
C PHE A 21 7.71 -14.94 -29.44
N THR A 22 6.65 -14.37 -30.02
CA THR A 22 6.16 -13.04 -29.61
C THR A 22 5.70 -13.00 -28.17
N ILE A 23 4.99 -14.03 -27.69
CA ILE A 23 4.56 -14.14 -26.29
C ILE A 23 5.76 -14.24 -25.35
N VAL A 24 6.77 -15.05 -25.68
CA VAL A 24 7.96 -15.19 -24.84
C VAL A 24 8.73 -13.86 -24.78
N VAL A 25 8.91 -13.18 -25.91
CA VAL A 25 9.60 -11.88 -25.95
C VAL A 25 8.84 -10.83 -25.15
N THR A 26 7.51 -10.76 -25.23
CA THR A 26 6.74 -9.79 -24.44
C THR A 26 6.78 -10.09 -22.96
N VAL A 27 6.68 -11.36 -22.55
CA VAL A 27 6.81 -11.75 -21.13
C VAL A 27 8.19 -11.40 -20.59
N VAL A 28 9.26 -11.71 -21.33
CA VAL A 28 10.63 -11.37 -20.93
C VAL A 28 10.80 -9.85 -20.85
N ALA A 29 10.30 -9.08 -21.83
CA ALA A 29 10.39 -7.62 -21.80
C ALA A 29 9.65 -7.01 -20.60
N VAL A 30 8.45 -7.50 -20.27
CA VAL A 30 7.67 -7.03 -19.12
C VAL A 30 8.38 -7.38 -17.81
N CYS A 31 8.89 -8.61 -17.68
CA CYS A 31 9.66 -9.02 -16.50
C CYS A 31 10.94 -8.18 -16.34
N SER A 32 11.70 -7.97 -17.41
CA SER A 32 12.93 -7.17 -17.35
C SER A 32 12.65 -5.74 -16.90
N VAL A 33 11.63 -5.08 -17.45
CA VAL A 33 11.26 -3.71 -17.04
C VAL A 33 10.80 -3.65 -15.59
N ALA A 34 10.12 -4.69 -15.09
CA ALA A 34 9.73 -4.77 -13.68
C ALA A 34 10.95 -4.91 -12.74
N PHE A 35 11.97 -5.66 -13.16
CA PHE A 35 13.20 -5.83 -12.36
C PHE A 35 14.12 -4.60 -12.40
N THR A 36 14.27 -3.94 -13.55
CA THR A 36 15.16 -2.77 -13.67
C THR A 36 14.64 -1.52 -12.97
N ARG A 37 13.36 -1.45 -12.60
CA ARG A 37 12.82 -0.34 -11.79
C ARG A 37 13.22 -0.42 -10.32
N THR A 38 13.79 -1.54 -9.88
CA THR A 38 14.23 -1.73 -8.50
C THR A 38 15.67 -1.27 -8.27
N ASP A 39 16.42 -1.02 -9.34
CA ASP A 39 17.80 -0.53 -9.30
C ASP A 39 17.84 0.92 -9.82
N SER A 40 17.27 1.86 -9.05
CA SER A 40 17.57 3.28 -9.24
C SER A 40 18.99 3.53 -8.74
N GLY A 41 19.97 3.17 -9.58
CA GLY A 41 21.37 3.59 -9.43
C GLY A 41 21.50 5.06 -9.81
N SER A 42 21.13 5.96 -8.91
CA SER A 42 21.77 7.27 -8.80
C SER A 42 22.95 7.08 -7.84
N ASP A 43 24.10 7.71 -8.10
CA ASP A 43 25.32 7.53 -7.28
C ASP A 43 25.14 7.96 -5.80
N ASN A 44 23.97 8.53 -5.44
CA ASN A 44 23.58 8.91 -4.08
C ASN A 44 22.20 8.34 -3.66
N GLY A 45 21.77 7.22 -4.24
CA GLY A 45 20.53 6.55 -3.88
C GLY A 45 20.66 5.89 -2.50
N ILE A 46 19.78 6.25 -1.56
CA ILE A 46 19.65 5.64 -0.24
C ILE A 46 18.22 5.14 -0.07
N CYS A 47 18.02 4.01 0.59
CA CYS A 47 16.69 3.55 0.97
C CYS A 47 16.48 3.55 2.48
N ALA A 48 15.22 3.54 2.91
CA ALA A 48 14.82 3.39 4.30
C ALA A 48 13.60 2.48 4.40
N ALA A 49 13.65 1.51 5.32
CA ALA A 49 12.55 0.61 5.60
C ALA A 49 11.73 1.18 6.77
N PHE A 50 10.44 1.38 6.54
CA PHE A 50 9.45 1.85 7.50
C PHE A 50 8.43 0.72 7.75
N GLN A 51 7.77 0.68 8.90
CA GLN A 51 6.55 -0.14 9.05
C GLN A 51 5.43 0.41 8.17
N ASN A 52 5.27 1.73 8.10
CA ASN A 52 4.21 2.36 7.36
C ASN A 52 4.57 3.75 6.81
N SER A 53 4.04 4.10 5.64
CA SER A 53 4.41 5.33 4.92
C SER A 53 3.26 6.35 4.84
N PHE A 54 2.43 6.45 5.88
CA PHE A 54 1.22 7.29 5.86
C PHE A 54 1.52 8.68 5.32
N GLY A 55 0.83 9.10 4.25
CA GLY A 55 0.93 10.45 3.68
C GLY A 55 2.28 10.82 3.06
N LEU A 56 3.23 9.90 2.97
CA LEU A 56 4.48 10.09 2.22
C LEU A 56 4.24 9.74 0.75
N TYR A 57 4.81 10.52 -0.16
CA TYR A 57 4.62 10.35 -1.59
C TYR A 57 5.93 10.59 -2.37
N PRO A 58 6.06 10.03 -3.59
CA PRO A 58 7.18 10.34 -4.48
C PRO A 58 7.26 11.84 -4.80
N GLY A 59 8.44 12.44 -4.66
CA GLY A 59 8.64 13.88 -4.77
C GLY A 59 8.65 14.62 -3.43
N ALA A 60 8.34 13.95 -2.32
CA ALA A 60 8.49 14.52 -0.98
C ALA A 60 9.95 14.87 -0.69
N ALA A 61 10.18 15.93 0.08
CA ALA A 61 11.52 16.38 0.43
C ALA A 61 12.20 15.40 1.39
N VAL A 62 13.53 15.25 1.25
CA VAL A 62 14.41 14.64 2.23
C VAL A 62 15.25 15.72 2.86
N THR A 63 15.33 15.74 4.19
CA THR A 63 15.89 16.87 4.95
C THR A 63 16.81 16.42 6.07
N ILE A 64 17.78 17.26 6.41
CA ILE A 64 18.60 17.16 7.63
C ILE A 64 18.45 18.46 8.39
N ARG A 65 17.99 18.39 9.64
CA ARG A 65 17.68 19.54 10.49
C ARG A 65 16.80 20.57 9.79
N GLY A 66 15.83 20.10 9.00
CA GLY A 66 14.94 20.97 8.21
C GLY A 66 15.49 21.51 6.89
N ILE A 67 16.78 21.33 6.60
CA ILE A 67 17.37 21.73 5.31
C ILE A 67 17.14 20.62 4.31
N GLN A 68 16.59 20.94 3.13
CA GLN A 68 16.39 19.96 2.06
C GLN A 68 17.71 19.58 1.41
N ILE A 69 17.89 18.27 1.21
CA ILE A 69 19.13 17.66 0.73
C ILE A 69 18.88 16.59 -0.32
N GLY A 70 17.62 16.41 -0.73
CA GLY A 70 17.20 15.25 -1.48
C GLY A 70 15.69 15.18 -1.67
N THR A 71 15.27 14.09 -2.32
CA THR A 71 13.87 13.85 -2.70
C THR A 71 13.55 12.36 -2.66
N VAL A 72 12.35 12.01 -2.23
CA VAL A 72 11.82 10.65 -2.28
C VAL A 72 11.52 10.26 -3.73
N GLU A 73 12.07 9.16 -4.20
CA GLU A 73 11.82 8.65 -5.56
C GLU A 73 10.64 7.69 -5.60
N SER A 74 10.56 6.80 -4.60
CA SER A 74 9.68 5.64 -4.62
C SER A 74 9.21 5.30 -3.21
N VAL A 75 7.96 4.87 -3.10
CA VAL A 75 7.36 4.34 -1.87
C VAL A 75 6.73 3.02 -2.22
N THR A 76 7.40 1.92 -1.87
CA THR A 76 7.06 0.57 -2.30
C THR A 76 6.73 -0.32 -1.11
N PRO A 77 5.47 -0.80 -0.97
CA PRO A 77 5.12 -1.79 0.04
C PRO A 77 5.86 -3.12 -0.19
N ARG A 78 6.48 -3.65 0.86
CA ARG A 78 7.25 -4.90 0.90
C ARG A 78 6.77 -5.77 2.06
N GLY A 79 5.69 -6.52 1.83
CA GLY A 79 5.14 -7.43 2.83
C GLY A 79 4.60 -6.66 4.05
N THR A 80 5.31 -6.72 5.18
CA THR A 80 4.96 -6.05 6.44
C THR A 80 5.67 -4.70 6.63
N GLN A 81 6.49 -4.28 5.68
CA GLN A 81 7.25 -3.04 5.71
C GLN A 81 6.98 -2.24 4.43
N VAL A 82 7.38 -0.97 4.44
CA VAL A 82 7.40 -0.09 3.27
C VAL A 82 8.84 0.35 3.04
N GLN A 83 9.36 0.05 1.87
CA GLN A 83 10.66 0.55 1.42
C GLN A 83 10.44 1.92 0.76
N VAL A 84 11.19 2.92 1.24
CA VAL A 84 11.22 4.26 0.68
C VAL A 84 12.59 4.47 0.07
N ASP A 85 12.63 4.63 -1.25
CA ASP A 85 13.85 4.93 -1.99
C ASP A 85 13.94 6.43 -2.20
N MET A 86 15.11 7.01 -1.94
CA MET A 86 15.32 8.44 -2.01
C MET A 86 16.71 8.78 -2.52
N THR A 87 16.82 9.91 -3.22
CA THR A 87 18.11 10.44 -3.68
C THR A 87 18.51 11.61 -2.81
N ILE A 88 19.79 11.65 -2.42
CA ILE A 88 20.38 12.74 -1.63
C ILE A 88 21.55 13.42 -2.35
N ASP A 89 21.91 14.62 -1.92
CA ASP A 89 23.13 15.29 -2.37
C ASP A 89 24.37 14.53 -1.89
N ASP A 90 25.48 14.69 -2.61
CA ASP A 90 26.77 14.06 -2.28
C ASP A 90 27.27 14.57 -0.91
N ARG A 91 27.10 13.72 0.11
CA ARG A 91 27.51 13.99 1.48
C ARG A 91 27.79 12.68 2.21
N THR A 92 28.79 12.72 3.07
CA THR A 92 29.05 11.61 3.99
C THR A 92 27.99 11.57 5.10
N LEU A 93 27.38 10.39 5.28
CA LEU A 93 26.50 10.10 6.40
C LEU A 93 27.22 9.22 7.41
N GLY A 94 26.96 9.41 8.70
CA GLY A 94 27.42 8.51 9.75
C GLY A 94 26.76 7.13 9.65
N ARG A 95 27.49 6.08 10.00
CA ARG A 95 26.97 4.69 10.02
C ARG A 95 25.64 4.55 10.76
N ASP A 96 25.44 5.31 11.82
CA ASP A 96 24.27 5.24 12.69
C ASP A 96 23.09 6.11 12.23
N VAL A 97 23.12 6.62 10.99
CA VAL A 97 22.03 7.40 10.39
C VAL A 97 20.67 6.70 10.53
N GLY A 98 19.67 7.48 10.91
CA GLY A 98 18.27 7.08 10.97
C GLY A 98 17.40 7.97 10.09
N ALA A 99 16.13 7.60 9.95
CA ALA A 99 15.17 8.36 9.16
C ALA A 99 13.81 8.46 9.87
N ALA A 100 13.22 9.64 9.86
CA ALA A 100 11.91 9.87 10.46
C ALA A 100 10.94 10.49 9.45
N ILE A 101 9.73 9.95 9.33
CA ILE A 101 8.67 10.62 8.56
C ILE A 101 8.07 11.72 9.45
N VAL A 102 8.16 12.96 9.02
CA VAL A 102 7.68 14.13 9.78
C VAL A 102 6.65 14.89 8.96
N ASN A 103 5.59 15.39 9.61
CA ASN A 103 4.63 16.28 8.96
C ASN A 103 5.30 17.63 8.67
N SER A 104 5.31 18.04 7.41
CA SER A 104 5.69 19.38 6.97
C SER A 104 4.54 20.39 7.15
N SER A 105 3.29 19.91 7.14
CA SER A 105 2.08 20.74 7.20
C SER A 105 0.93 20.04 7.94
N ILE A 106 -0.07 20.82 8.35
CA ILE A 106 -1.33 20.33 8.92
C ILE A 106 -2.15 19.56 7.87
N LEU A 107 -2.05 19.96 6.60
CA LEU A 107 -2.91 19.49 5.49
C LEU A 107 -2.31 18.30 4.73
N THR A 108 -1.74 17.33 5.46
CA THR A 108 -1.20 16.09 4.88
C THR A 108 -0.04 16.29 3.88
N ASP A 109 0.98 17.03 4.31
CA ASP A 109 2.28 17.04 3.64
C ASP A 109 3.34 16.45 4.58
N ARG A 110 4.13 15.50 4.09
CA ARG A 110 5.13 14.76 4.86
C ARG A 110 6.44 14.70 4.13
N ARG A 111 7.52 14.77 4.91
CA ARG A 111 8.91 14.70 4.46
C ARG A 111 9.66 13.65 5.25
N VAL A 112 10.79 13.21 4.71
CA VAL A 112 11.73 12.33 5.41
C VAL A 112 12.82 13.20 6.03
N GLU A 113 12.99 13.13 7.34
CA GLU A 113 14.06 13.76 8.08
C GLU A 113 15.13 12.71 8.42
N LEU A 114 16.34 12.88 7.90
CA LEU A 114 17.48 12.07 8.32
C LEU A 114 18.01 12.59 9.66
N VAL A 115 18.25 11.67 10.59
CA VAL A 115 18.73 11.93 11.95
C VAL A 115 20.03 11.19 12.21
N ASN A 116 20.82 11.64 13.18
CA ASN A 116 22.14 11.06 13.51
C ASN A 116 23.05 10.96 12.27
N THR A 117 23.07 12.02 11.46
CA THR A 117 23.79 12.04 10.18
C THR A 117 25.28 12.28 10.32
N GLU A 118 25.75 12.72 11.50
CA GLU A 118 27.15 13.02 11.76
C GLU A 118 28.04 11.76 11.75
N VAL A 119 29.24 11.90 11.19
CA VAL A 119 30.32 10.91 11.34
C VAL A 119 31.14 11.31 12.58
N PRO A 120 31.17 10.50 13.65
CA PRO A 120 32.04 10.76 14.81
C PRO A 120 33.51 10.73 14.41
N ASP A 121 34.40 11.36 15.18
CA ASP A 121 35.85 11.31 14.94
C ASP A 121 36.35 9.86 14.92
N GLY A 122 36.92 9.42 13.78
CA GLY A 122 37.34 8.03 13.56
C GLY A 122 36.19 7.04 13.37
N GLY A 123 34.96 7.55 13.25
CA GLY A 123 33.74 6.77 12.99
C GLY A 123 33.67 6.24 11.57
N THR A 124 32.81 5.25 11.37
CA THR A 124 32.56 4.66 10.05
C THR A 124 31.47 5.44 9.34
N GLU A 125 31.67 5.64 8.04
CA GLU A 125 30.64 6.17 7.15
C GLU A 125 29.50 5.15 6.98
N PHE A 126 28.33 5.63 6.59
CA PHE A 126 27.23 4.77 6.19
C PHE A 126 27.62 4.05 4.90
N ASP A 127 27.91 2.76 5.06
CA ASP A 127 28.23 1.79 4.02
C ASP A 127 26.97 1.19 3.37
N GLY A 128 25.80 1.60 3.87
CA GLY A 128 24.54 0.94 3.60
C GLY A 128 23.86 1.39 2.31
N THR A 129 23.15 0.44 1.70
CA THR A 129 22.14 0.72 0.69
C THR A 129 20.84 1.21 1.35
N CYS A 130 20.53 0.73 2.57
CA CYS A 130 19.24 0.90 3.23
C CYS A 130 19.31 1.11 4.75
N ILE A 131 18.56 2.09 5.27
CA ILE A 131 18.33 2.31 6.70
C ILE A 131 17.30 1.27 7.19
N PRO A 132 17.62 0.44 8.18
CA PRO A 132 16.72 -0.59 8.69
C PRO A 132 15.59 0.00 9.54
N GLU A 133 14.47 -0.71 9.60
CA GLU A 133 13.26 -0.33 10.37
C GLU A 133 13.57 0.06 11.83
N SER A 134 14.50 -0.64 12.48
CA SER A 134 14.93 -0.36 13.86
C SER A 134 15.50 1.05 14.09
N ARG A 135 15.90 1.75 13.02
CA ARG A 135 16.44 3.12 13.04
C ARG A 135 15.53 4.09 12.29
N THR A 136 14.29 3.70 12.08
CA THR A 136 13.27 4.56 11.49
C THR A 136 12.19 4.92 12.49
N ALA A 137 11.58 6.08 12.29
CA ALA A 137 10.46 6.53 13.10
C ALA A 137 9.34 7.08 12.22
N GLU A 138 8.11 6.77 12.60
CA GLU A 138 6.91 7.19 11.89
C GLU A 138 5.91 7.82 12.83
N PRO A 139 5.01 8.67 12.31
CA PRO A 139 3.90 9.16 13.10
C PRO A 139 2.97 8.01 13.48
N THR A 140 2.60 7.96 14.77
CA THR A 140 1.58 7.03 15.28
C THR A 140 0.29 7.17 14.47
N SER A 141 -0.31 6.04 14.08
CA SER A 141 -1.58 6.06 13.36
C SER A 141 -2.71 6.58 14.26
N VAL A 142 -3.75 7.18 13.67
CA VAL A 142 -4.92 7.65 14.42
C VAL A 142 -5.60 6.51 15.20
N PRO A 143 -5.83 5.31 14.62
CA PRO A 143 -6.34 4.17 15.38
C PRO A 143 -5.46 3.80 16.58
N ASP A 144 -4.13 3.79 16.43
CA ASP A 144 -3.21 3.45 17.52
C ASP A 144 -3.24 4.48 18.64
N ALA A 145 -3.33 5.77 18.28
CA ALA A 145 -3.51 6.85 19.24
C ALA A 145 -4.85 6.71 19.99
N LEU A 146 -5.96 6.41 19.29
CA LEU A 146 -7.27 6.21 19.93
C LEU A 146 -7.29 4.96 20.84
N ASN A 147 -6.59 3.91 20.46
CA ASN A 147 -6.44 2.69 21.25
C ASN A 147 -5.64 2.92 22.53
N SER A 148 -4.59 3.77 22.49
CA SER A 148 -3.81 4.10 23.69
C SER A 148 -4.63 4.89 24.73
N PHE A 149 -5.60 5.69 24.28
CA PHE A 149 -6.54 6.40 25.14
C PHE A 149 -7.76 5.58 25.61
N SER A 150 -7.99 4.39 25.06
CA SER A 150 -9.16 3.56 25.38
C SER A 150 -8.80 2.27 26.16
N PRO A 151 -8.05 2.32 27.29
CA PRO A 151 -7.77 1.13 28.06
C PRO A 151 -9.08 0.60 28.66
N GLY A 152 -9.67 -0.43 28.03
CA GLY A 152 -10.64 -1.32 28.64
C GLY A 152 -12.02 -0.73 28.98
N SER A 153 -12.75 -0.18 28.00
CA SER A 153 -14.20 0.07 28.15
C SER A 153 -15.06 -1.22 28.16
N SER A 154 -14.44 -2.39 27.92
CA SER A 154 -15.10 -3.69 27.93
C SER A 154 -15.45 -4.23 29.33
N ARG A 155 -15.08 -3.55 30.42
CA ARG A 155 -15.45 -3.97 31.79
C ARG A 155 -16.84 -3.53 32.24
N THR A 156 -17.50 -2.67 31.47
CA THR A 156 -18.85 -2.18 31.80
C THR A 156 -19.81 -2.48 30.67
N SER A 157 -19.94 -3.75 30.30
CA SER A 157 -21.16 -4.19 29.64
C SER A 157 -22.17 -4.53 30.75
N PRO A 158 -23.29 -3.80 30.89
CA PRO A 158 -24.35 -4.25 31.76
C PRO A 158 -24.78 -5.63 31.24
N ARG A 159 -24.61 -6.68 32.06
CA ARG A 159 -25.13 -8.00 31.74
C ARG A 159 -26.61 -7.81 31.41
N PRO A 160 -27.10 -8.22 30.22
CA PRO A 160 -28.54 -8.35 30.05
C PRO A 160 -28.96 -9.43 31.04
N THR A 161 -29.65 -9.04 32.10
CA THR A 161 -30.34 -9.99 32.97
C THR A 161 -31.47 -10.58 32.16
N SER A 162 -31.17 -11.62 31.38
CA SER A 162 -32.17 -12.43 30.71
C SER A 162 -32.86 -13.29 31.77
N ARG A 163 -33.83 -12.71 32.47
CA ARG A 163 -34.81 -13.49 33.22
C ARG A 163 -35.99 -13.78 32.29
N ALA A 164 -35.90 -14.95 31.66
CA ALA A 164 -36.98 -15.83 31.20
C ALA A 164 -38.20 -15.19 30.50
N ALA A 165 -38.32 -15.44 29.19
CA ALA A 165 -39.43 -16.26 28.68
C ALA A 165 -39.13 -16.69 27.26
N SER A 166 -38.85 -17.98 27.10
CA SER A 166 -38.89 -18.68 25.83
C SER A 166 -40.29 -18.58 25.22
N HIS A 167 -40.39 -17.94 24.07
CA HIS A 167 -41.43 -18.26 23.10
C HIS A 167 -40.80 -18.30 21.71
N SER A 168 -40.30 -19.48 21.37
CA SER A 168 -39.95 -19.84 20.01
C SER A 168 -41.21 -19.80 19.15
N ARG A 169 -41.34 -18.79 18.29
CA ARG A 169 -42.16 -18.91 17.08
C ARG A 169 -41.26 -18.69 15.87
N ARG A 170 -40.72 -19.82 15.46
CA ARG A 170 -40.13 -20.09 14.16
C ARG A 170 -41.21 -19.82 13.10
N CYS A 171 -41.06 -18.77 12.30
CA CYS A 171 -41.79 -18.64 11.04
C CYS A 171 -40.77 -18.56 9.90
N SER A 172 -40.50 -19.74 9.36
CA SER A 172 -39.90 -19.97 8.06
C SER A 172 -40.85 -19.51 6.95
N ARG A 173 -40.38 -18.64 6.06
CA ARG A 173 -40.37 -18.81 4.60
C ARG A 173 -40.18 -17.46 3.90
N ALA A 174 -39.16 -17.41 3.05
CA ALA A 174 -39.05 -16.43 1.98
C ALA A 174 -40.26 -16.55 1.03
N PRO A 175 -40.57 -15.48 0.28
CA PRO A 175 -40.30 -15.64 -1.14
C PRO A 175 -39.64 -14.42 -1.79
N THR A 176 -38.86 -14.74 -2.80
CA THR A 176 -38.27 -13.89 -3.83
C THR A 176 -39.21 -12.79 -4.31
N VAL A 177 -38.82 -11.53 -4.13
CA VAL A 177 -39.47 -10.38 -4.79
C VAL A 177 -38.70 -10.06 -6.06
N ARG A 178 -39.33 -10.38 -7.18
CA ARG A 178 -38.97 -9.97 -8.54
C ARG A 178 -39.54 -8.56 -8.73
N TRP A 179 -38.66 -7.55 -8.79
CA TRP A 179 -39.07 -6.15 -8.89
C TRP A 179 -39.50 -5.82 -10.32
N ALA A 180 -40.80 -5.67 -10.54
CA ALA A 180 -41.37 -5.03 -11.71
C ALA A 180 -42.60 -4.21 -11.28
N ASP A 181 -42.39 -2.89 -11.24
CA ASP A 181 -43.28 -1.78 -11.56
C ASP A 181 -44.65 -1.54 -10.88
N SER A 182 -44.89 -0.24 -10.70
CA SER A 182 -46.16 0.49 -10.53
C SER A 182 -47.00 0.35 -9.25
N ASP A 183 -47.09 1.50 -8.56
CA ASP A 183 -48.25 2.06 -7.85
C ASP A 183 -49.35 1.11 -7.37
N ARG A 184 -49.38 0.85 -6.06
CA ARG A 184 -50.63 0.73 -5.28
C ARG A 184 -50.39 0.84 -3.79
N ARG A 185 -51.01 1.84 -3.16
CA ARG A 185 -51.25 1.88 -1.71
C ARG A 185 -52.13 0.68 -1.35
N SER A 186 -51.64 -0.22 -0.51
CA SER A 186 -52.49 -1.19 0.19
C SER A 186 -52.14 -1.21 1.68
N THR A 187 -53.05 -0.65 2.46
CA THR A 187 -53.15 -0.76 3.92
C THR A 187 -53.28 -2.23 4.30
N GLY A 188 -52.21 -2.83 4.85
CA GLY A 188 -52.23 -4.17 5.43
C GLY A 188 -52.60 -4.11 6.91
N SER A 189 -53.87 -4.35 7.23
CA SER A 189 -54.37 -4.54 8.60
C SER A 189 -54.01 -5.93 9.12
N CYS A 190 -53.40 -6.01 10.30
CA CYS A 190 -53.22 -7.26 11.03
C CYS A 190 -54.41 -7.45 11.99
N VAL A 191 -55.32 -8.36 11.65
CA VAL A 191 -56.38 -8.81 12.55
C VAL A 191 -55.82 -9.94 13.43
N ASN A 192 -55.92 -9.74 14.75
CA ASN A 192 -55.66 -10.77 15.75
C ASN A 192 -56.80 -11.77 15.78
N SER A 193 -56.50 -13.06 15.93
CA SER A 193 -57.49 -14.06 16.30
C SER A 193 -56.96 -14.87 17.48
N ALA A 194 -57.61 -14.68 18.62
CA ALA A 194 -57.47 -15.48 19.81
C ALA A 194 -58.27 -16.78 19.65
N THR A 195 -57.68 -17.89 20.09
CA THR A 195 -58.40 -18.99 20.75
C THR A 195 -57.42 -19.62 21.73
#